data_AF-A0A378UFF4-F1
#
_entry.id   AF-A0A378UFF4-F1
#
_cell.length_a   1.000
_cell.length_b   1.000
_cell.length_c   1.000
_cell.angle_alpha   90.00
_cell.angle_beta   90.00
_cell.angle_gamma   90.00
#
_symmetry.space_group_name_H-M   'P 1'
#
loop_
_entity.id
_entity.type
_entity.pdbx_description
1 polymer ?
#
loop_
_entity_poly.entity_id
_entity_poly.type
_entity_poly.pdbx_seq_one_letter_code
_entity_poly.pdbx_strand_id
1 'polypeptide(L)'
;MLGICLQKKRTYCVFDSKLARIVQEQGRGGQLHISFGSASSPNCRGVTVAEMQHIDWKVIDYSDFYSELEDNMTLPDSGSLTDRIREQIQSQMNGVNQ
;
A
#
# COMPACT_ATOMS: atom_id res chain seq x y z
N MET A 1 -26.63 10.29 40.93
CA MET A 1 -26.29 9.43 39.78
C MET A 1 -24.96 9.89 39.20
N LEU A 2 -23.85 9.18 39.44
CA LEU A 2 -22.53 9.55 38.91
C LEU A 2 -21.85 8.27 38.42
N GLY A 3 -21.88 8.03 37.10
CA GLY A 3 -21.31 6.81 36.50
C GLY A 3 -21.70 6.52 35.05
N ILE A 4 -22.27 7.49 34.33
CA ILE A 4 -22.62 7.33 32.91
C ILE A 4 -21.55 7.95 32.03
N CYS A 5 -20.99 7.17 31.09
CA CYS A 5 -20.02 7.63 30.10
C CYS A 5 -20.66 8.70 29.21
N LEU A 6 -20.14 9.93 29.28
CA LEU A 6 -20.71 11.07 28.54
C LEU A 6 -20.23 11.13 27.09
N GLN A 7 -19.03 10.63 26.80
CA GLN A 7 -18.44 10.68 25.46
C GLN A 7 -17.43 9.54 25.26
N LYS A 8 -17.52 8.87 24.11
CA LYS A 8 -16.50 7.94 23.62
C LYS A 8 -15.67 8.64 22.55
N LYS A 9 -14.35 8.68 22.74
CA LYS A 9 -13.40 9.15 21.72
C LYS A 9 -12.75 7.95 21.04
N ARG A 10 -12.58 8.03 19.73
CA ARG A 10 -11.89 7.03 18.91
C ARG A 10 -10.82 7.73 18.08
N THR A 11 -9.71 7.05 17.87
CA THR A 11 -8.53 7.55 17.17
C THR A 11 -8.14 6.53 16.12
N TYR A 12 -7.80 7.00 14.93
CA TYR A 12 -7.48 6.16 13.78
C TYR A 12 -6.23 6.70 13.09
N CYS A 13 -5.36 5.80 12.63
CA CYS A 13 -4.30 6.14 11.69
C CYS A 13 -4.85 6.02 10.26
N VAL A 14 -4.75 7.11 9.50
CA VAL A 14 -5.24 7.20 8.12
C VAL A 14 -4.04 7.24 7.19
N PHE A 15 -4.11 6.49 6.09
CA PHE A 15 -3.04 6.38 5.10
C PHE A 15 -3.59 6.67 3.70
N ASP A 16 -2.72 7.11 2.79
CA ASP A 16 -3.11 7.61 1.45
C ASP A 16 -3.66 6.53 0.51
N SER A 17 -3.45 5.24 0.81
CA SER A 17 -3.95 4.13 0.00
C SER A 17 -4.19 2.87 0.83
N LYS A 18 -5.00 1.93 0.30
CA LYS A 18 -5.15 0.60 0.91
C LYS A 18 -3.83 -0.14 1.01
N LEU A 19 -2.97 -0.04 0.00
CA LEU A 19 -1.64 -0.64 0.04
C LEU A 19 -0.81 -0.06 1.20
N ALA A 20 -0.81 1.26 1.37
CA ALA A 20 -0.10 1.90 2.48
C ALA A 20 -0.66 1.42 3.83
N ARG A 21 -1.98 1.27 3.97
CA ARG A 21 -2.61 0.69 5.16
C ARG A 21 -2.15 -0.74 5.43
N ILE A 22 -2.15 -1.61 4.40
CA ILE A 22 -1.71 -3.01 4.49
C ILE A 22 -0.25 -3.11 4.96
N VAL A 23 0.65 -2.31 4.38
CA VAL A 23 2.07 -2.29 4.75
C VAL A 23 2.26 -1.86 6.20
N GLN A 24 1.48 -0.90 6.67
CA GLN A 24 1.54 -0.43 8.05
C GLN A 24 0.99 -1.48 9.03
N GLU A 25 -0.14 -2.11 8.72
CA GLU A 25 -0.73 -3.11 9.62
C GLU A 25 0.13 -4.39 9.67
N GLN A 26 0.45 -4.95 8.51
CA GLN A 26 1.13 -6.25 8.42
C GLN A 26 2.66 -6.12 8.53
N GLY A 27 3.26 -5.13 7.88
CA GLY A 27 4.71 -4.91 7.94
C GLY A 27 5.13 -4.29 9.27
N ARG A 28 4.66 -3.08 9.57
CA ARG A 28 5.06 -2.36 10.80
C ARG A 28 4.53 -3.02 12.07
N GLY A 29 3.25 -3.33 12.13
CA GLY A 29 2.64 -3.96 13.30
C GLY A 29 2.98 -5.45 13.43
N GLY A 30 2.81 -6.20 12.33
CA GLY A 30 2.99 -7.64 12.30
C GLY A 30 4.46 -8.10 12.36
N GLN A 31 5.28 -7.65 11.41
CA GLN A 31 6.66 -8.15 11.26
C GLN A 31 7.68 -7.37 12.10
N LEU A 32 7.60 -6.04 12.10
CA LEU A 32 8.55 -5.19 12.84
C LEU A 32 8.16 -4.97 14.30
N HIS A 33 6.96 -5.41 14.70
CA HIS A 33 6.41 -5.27 16.05
C HIS A 33 6.38 -3.82 16.58
N ILE A 34 6.25 -2.85 15.69
CA ILE A 34 6.16 -1.43 16.04
C ILE A 34 4.69 -1.10 16.30
N SER A 35 4.37 -0.77 17.55
CA SER A 35 2.99 -0.49 17.98
C SER A 35 2.45 0.85 17.46
N PHE A 36 1.17 0.88 17.09
CA PHE A 36 0.43 2.12 16.78
C PHE A 36 0.10 2.98 18.02
N GLY A 37 0.56 2.59 19.20
CA GLY A 37 0.25 3.28 20.44
C GLY A 37 -1.18 3.03 20.91
N SER A 38 -1.61 3.80 21.91
CA SER A 38 -2.97 3.73 22.44
C SER A 38 -3.87 4.75 21.75
N ALA A 39 -5.19 4.61 21.92
CA ALA A 39 -6.14 5.62 21.44
C ALA A 39 -5.88 7.04 22.01
N SER A 40 -5.31 7.14 23.22
CA SER A 40 -4.95 8.40 23.87
C SER A 40 -3.58 8.95 23.46
N SER A 41 -2.69 8.10 22.96
CA SER A 41 -1.33 8.46 22.51
C SER A 41 -0.97 7.66 21.26
N PRO A 42 -1.57 8.00 20.10
CA PRO A 42 -1.35 7.26 18.86
C PRO A 42 0.05 7.52 18.31
N ASN A 43 0.60 6.52 17.63
CA ASN A 43 1.81 6.61 16.83
C ASN A 43 1.49 6.18 15.39
N CYS A 44 1.08 7.15 14.57
CA CYS A 44 0.70 6.94 13.18
C CYS A 44 1.83 7.26 12.18
N ARG A 45 3.09 7.30 12.63
CA ARG A 45 4.20 7.61 11.74
C ARG A 45 4.33 6.59 10.61
N GLY A 46 4.88 7.04 9.48
CA GLY A 46 5.30 6.18 8.38
C GLY A 46 6.34 5.13 8.79
N VAL A 47 6.42 4.04 8.03
CA VAL A 47 7.59 3.15 8.03
C VAL A 47 8.72 3.88 7.32
N THR A 48 9.89 3.91 7.95
CA THR A 48 11.10 4.51 7.38
C THR A 48 11.72 3.59 6.32
N VAL A 49 12.59 4.14 5.48
CA VAL A 49 13.27 3.34 4.44
C VAL A 49 14.06 2.17 5.03
N ALA A 50 14.77 2.39 6.14
CA ALA A 50 15.51 1.33 6.81
C ALA A 50 14.57 0.23 7.34
N GLU A 51 13.44 0.61 7.93
CA GLU A 51 12.44 -0.36 8.40
C GLU A 51 11.81 -1.15 7.24
N MET A 52 11.58 -0.52 6.08
CA MET A 52 11.05 -1.20 4.89
C MET A 52 11.95 -2.31 4.37
N GLN A 53 13.27 -2.20 4.58
CA GLN A 53 14.23 -3.24 4.18
C GLN A 53 14.12 -4.50 5.04
N HIS A 54 13.56 -4.40 6.25
CA HIS A 54 13.36 -5.51 7.17
C HIS A 54 12.00 -6.19 7.03
N ILE A 55 11.14 -5.68 6.15
CA ILE A 55 9.83 -6.27 5.86
C ILE A 55 10.01 -7.33 4.77
N ASP A 56 9.53 -8.54 5.03
CA ASP A 56 9.32 -9.56 4.01
C ASP A 56 8.04 -9.26 3.22
N TRP A 57 8.22 -8.77 2.01
CA TRP A 57 7.13 -8.40 1.09
C TRP A 57 6.41 -9.60 0.49
N LYS A 58 6.97 -10.82 0.60
CA LYS A 58 6.35 -12.04 0.05
C LYS A 58 5.19 -12.55 0.90
N VAL A 59 5.20 -12.24 2.20
CA VAL A 59 4.21 -12.74 3.17
C VAL A 59 3.12 -11.71 3.50
N ILE A 60 3.18 -10.52 2.89
CA ILE A 60 2.11 -9.54 2.98
C ILE A 60 0.93 -10.01 2.13
N ASP A 61 -0.27 -9.98 2.71
CA ASP A 61 -1.52 -10.23 2.01
C ASP A 61 -1.99 -8.94 1.31
N TYR A 62 -1.96 -8.96 -0.02
CA TYR A 62 -2.39 -7.87 -0.89
C TYR A 62 -3.80 -8.04 -1.46
N SER A 63 -4.57 -9.06 -1.06
CA SER A 63 -5.91 -9.33 -1.60
C SER A 63 -6.85 -8.12 -1.56
N ASP A 64 -6.87 -7.37 -0.45
CA ASP A 64 -7.66 -6.14 -0.31
C ASP A 64 -7.20 -5.01 -1.26
N PHE A 65 -5.92 -4.97 -1.61
CA PHE A 65 -5.41 -4.04 -2.62
C PHE A 65 -5.72 -4.51 -4.05
N TYR A 66 -5.65 -5.81 -4.34
CA TYR A 66 -5.98 -6.35 -5.67
C TYR A 66 -7.42 -6.10 -6.06
N SER A 67 -8.37 -6.25 -5.14
CA SER A 67 -9.78 -5.88 -5.41
C SER A 67 -9.93 -4.42 -5.84
N GLU A 68 -9.23 -3.51 -5.18
CA GLU A 68 -9.26 -2.08 -5.51
C GLU A 68 -8.51 -1.77 -6.82
N LEU A 69 -7.46 -2.53 -7.14
CA LEU A 69 -6.81 -2.46 -8.44
C LEU A 69 -7.73 -2.92 -9.56
N GLU A 70 -8.40 -4.07 -9.42
CA GLU A 70 -9.32 -4.60 -10.44
C GLU A 70 -10.49 -3.65 -10.70
N ASP A 71 -11.05 -3.05 -9.65
CA ASP A 71 -12.15 -2.07 -9.77
C ASP A 71 -11.71 -0.78 -10.48
N ASN A 72 -10.44 -0.37 -10.33
CA ASN A 72 -9.92 0.88 -10.89
C ASN A 72 -9.07 0.70 -12.16
N MET A 73 -8.69 -0.53 -12.51
CA MET A 73 -7.93 -0.84 -13.72
C MET A 73 -8.86 -1.42 -14.79
N THR A 74 -9.16 -0.61 -15.80
CA THR A 74 -9.51 -1.15 -17.12
C THR A 74 -8.22 -1.64 -17.76
N LEU A 75 -7.94 -2.94 -17.68
CA LEU A 75 -6.85 -3.53 -18.45
C LEU A 75 -7.15 -3.28 -19.93
N PRO A 76 -6.29 -2.56 -20.66
CA PRO A 76 -6.49 -2.37 -22.08
C PRO A 76 -6.43 -3.74 -22.76
N ASP A 77 -7.23 -3.93 -23.81
CA ASP A 77 -7.33 -5.22 -24.50
C ASP A 77 -5.92 -5.71 -24.87
N SER A 78 -5.66 -7.00 -24.65
CA SER A 78 -4.34 -7.65 -24.82
C SER A 78 -3.68 -7.36 -26.17
N GLY A 79 -4.48 -7.14 -27.22
CA GLY A 79 -4.01 -6.67 -28.53
C GLY A 79 -3.32 -5.31 -28.46
N SER A 80 -3.94 -4.34 -27.78
CA SER A 80 -3.39 -2.98 -27.62
C SER A 80 -2.15 -2.92 -26.72
N LEU A 81 -2.04 -3.82 -25.73
CA LEU A 81 -0.80 -4.01 -24.96
C LEU A 81 0.33 -4.52 -25.84
N THR A 82 0.03 -5.50 -26.71
CA THR A 82 1.01 -6.06 -27.64
C THR A 82 1.47 -5.00 -28.64
N ASP A 83 0.58 -4.16 -29.12
CA ASP A 83 0.92 -3.08 -30.05
C ASP A 83 1.77 -1.99 -29.39
N ARG A 84 1.46 -1.60 -28.15
CA ARG A 84 2.32 -0.67 -27.38
C ARG A 84 3.72 -1.24 -27.11
N ILE A 85 3.81 -2.54 -26.82
CA ILE A 85 5.11 -3.21 -26.64
C ILE A 85 5.89 -3.22 -27.96
N ARG A 86 5.23 -3.51 -29.09
CA ARG A 86 5.87 -3.46 -30.42
C ARG A 86 6.36 -2.05 -30.77
N GLU A 87 5.55 -1.02 -30.52
CA GLU A 87 5.92 0.38 -30.75
C GLU A 87 7.12 0.80 -29.89
N GLN A 88 7.15 0.43 -28.59
CA GLN A 88 8.30 0.71 -27.73
C GLN A 88 9.57 0.01 -28.22
N ILE A 89 9.50 -1.28 -28.59
CA ILE A 89 10.65 -2.02 -29.12
C ILE A 89 11.18 -1.35 -30.40
N GLN A 90 10.30 -0.97 -31.33
CA GLN A 90 10.71 -0.29 -32.56
C GLN A 90 11.35 1.08 -32.29
N SER A 91 10.81 1.86 -31.35
CA SER A 91 11.38 3.16 -30.98
C SER A 91 12.80 3.04 -30.40
N GLN A 92 13.07 1.99 -29.62
CA GLN A 92 14.38 1.74 -29.03
C GLN A 92 15.37 1.16 -30.04
N MET A 93 14.92 0.32 -30.98
CA MET A 93 15.78 -0.22 -32.04
C MET A 93 16.27 0.85 -33.04
N ASN A 94 15.52 1.95 -33.21
CA ASN A 94 15.93 3.07 -34.04
C ASN A 94 16.99 3.99 -33.39
N GLY A 95 17.26 3.84 -32.09
CA GLY A 95 18.27 4.61 -31.35
C GLY A 95 19.60 3.87 -31.12
N VAL A 96 19.70 2.59 -31.48
CA VAL A 96 20.91 1.75 -31.25
C VAL A 96 21.88 1.78 -32.45
N ASN A 97 21.48 2.41 -33.57
CA ASN A 97 22.33 2.60 -34.76
C ASN A 97 22.72 4.08 -34.97
N GLN A 98 23.13 4.79 -33.91
CA GLN A 98 23.89 6.03 -34.01
C GLN A 98 25.03 6.07 -32.99
#